data_AF-A0A3M9MY14-F1
#
_entry.id   AF-A0A3M9MY14-F1
#
_cell.length_a   1.000
_cell.length_b   1.000
_cell.length_c   1.000
_cell.angle_alpha   90.00
_cell.angle_beta   90.00
_cell.angle_gamma   90.00
#
_symmetry.space_group_name_H-M   'P 1'
#
loop_
_entity.id
_entity.type
_entity.pdbx_description
1 polymer ?
#
loop_
_entity_poly.entity_id
_entity_poly.type
_entity_poly.pdbx_seq_one_letter_code
_entity_poly.pdbx_strand_id
1 'polypeptide(L)'
;MQENKREILKQLLNGRLNPKTAISELQKSIGSNSITIVIEGSDGLYSIGKTKGLAEERMQAKVNNRVHVILDEECALLGDAEPAPMDETNLTDNSK
;
A
#
# COMPACT_ATOMS: atom_id res chain seq x y z
N MET A 1 10.18 14.76 -13.82
CA MET A 1 9.49 14.69 -12.51
C MET A 1 8.26 13.78 -12.49
N GLN A 2 7.38 13.78 -13.51
CA GLN A 2 6.23 12.85 -13.54
C GLN A 2 6.61 11.37 -13.76
N GLU A 3 7.74 11.11 -14.42
CA GLU A 3 8.22 9.74 -14.70
C GLU A 3 8.57 8.96 -13.44
N ASN A 4 9.28 9.55 -12.47
CA ASN A 4 9.60 8.87 -11.20
C ASN A 4 8.36 8.42 -10.42
N LYS A 5 7.30 9.24 -10.38
CA LYS A 5 6.05 8.87 -9.68
C LYS A 5 5.34 7.70 -10.35
N ARG A 6 5.33 7.70 -11.68
CA ARG A 6 4.76 6.62 -12.49
C ARG A 6 5.53 5.33 -12.30
N GLU A 7 6.84 5.42 -12.14
CA GLU A 7 7.70 4.28 -11.87
C GLU A 7 7.46 3.69 -10.48
N ILE A 8 7.38 4.53 -9.43
CA ILE A 8 7.09 4.09 -8.06
C ILE A 8 5.71 3.42 -7.98
N LEU A 9 4.69 4.01 -8.61
CA LEU A 9 3.35 3.41 -8.69
C LEU A 9 3.35 2.09 -9.49
N LYS A 10 4.10 2.01 -10.58
CA LYS A 10 4.27 0.74 -11.32
C LYS A 10 4.97 -0.31 -10.47
N GLN A 11 5.98 0.06 -9.67
CA GLN A 11 6.69 -0.89 -8.82
C GLN A 11 5.82 -1.36 -7.64
N LEU A 12 4.97 -0.48 -7.09
CA LEU A 12 3.94 -0.82 -6.11
C LEU A 12 2.90 -1.79 -6.67
N LEU A 13 2.32 -1.48 -7.84
CA LEU A 13 1.30 -2.32 -8.49
C LEU A 13 1.85 -3.69 -8.91
N ASN A 14 3.15 -3.78 -9.22
CA ASN A 14 3.81 -5.06 -9.54
C ASN A 14 4.32 -5.81 -8.30
N GLY A 15 4.02 -5.34 -7.07
CA GLY A 15 4.45 -5.99 -5.82
C GLY A 15 5.95 -5.96 -5.55
N ARG A 16 6.74 -5.23 -6.37
CA ARG A 16 8.20 -5.10 -6.19
C ARG A 16 8.59 -4.08 -5.14
N LEU A 17 7.64 -3.26 -4.72
CA LEU A 17 7.84 -2.21 -3.74
C LEU A 17 6.78 -2.29 -2.66
N ASN A 18 7.23 -2.37 -1.41
CA ASN A 18 6.37 -2.47 -0.26
C ASN A 18 5.52 -1.17 -0.12
N PRO A 19 4.22 -1.22 0.21
CA PRO A 19 3.35 -0.03 0.22
C PRO A 19 3.86 1.10 1.11
N LYS A 20 4.40 0.76 2.30
CA LYS A 20 5.03 1.74 3.20
C LYS A 20 6.19 2.49 2.54
N THR A 21 7.05 1.77 1.82
CA THR A 21 8.21 2.35 1.14
C THR A 21 7.77 3.20 -0.04
N ALA A 22 6.79 2.73 -0.82
CA ALA A 22 6.22 3.48 -1.93
C ALA A 22 5.61 4.81 -1.47
N ILE A 23 4.86 4.80 -0.35
CA ILE A 23 4.29 6.00 0.25
C ILE A 23 5.39 6.97 0.68
N SER A 24 6.43 6.49 1.35
CA SER A 24 7.54 7.32 1.83
C SER A 24 8.31 7.96 0.67
N GLU A 25 8.55 7.21 -0.41
CA GLU A 25 9.22 7.72 -1.62
C GLU A 25 8.32 8.69 -2.41
N LEU A 26 7.01 8.42 -2.49
CA LEU A 26 6.03 9.33 -3.07
C LEU A 26 5.91 10.63 -2.26
N GLN A 27 6.03 10.56 -0.94
CA GLN A 27 6.02 11.70 -0.02
C GLN A 27 7.29 12.54 -0.12
N LYS A 28 8.47 11.93 -0.32
CA LYS A 28 9.74 12.64 -0.51
C LYS A 28 9.79 13.41 -1.83
N SER A 29 9.07 12.95 -2.87
CA SER A 29 9.33 13.41 -4.23
C SER A 29 8.85 14.83 -4.54
N ILE A 30 7.75 15.35 -3.98
CA ILE A 30 7.31 16.75 -4.19
C ILE A 30 6.43 17.17 -3.00
N GLY A 31 6.68 18.37 -2.46
CA GLY A 31 5.96 18.96 -1.33
C GLY A 31 4.46 18.67 -1.30
N SER A 32 4.02 18.17 -0.15
CA SER A 32 2.66 18.33 0.41
C SER A 32 1.46 17.97 -0.46
N ASN A 33 1.59 17.08 -1.45
CA ASN A 33 0.42 16.46 -2.07
C ASN A 33 0.21 15.07 -1.47
N SER A 34 -0.40 15.06 -0.29
CA SER A 34 -0.76 13.90 0.52
C SER A 34 -1.69 12.97 -0.27
N ILE A 35 -1.12 11.98 -0.96
CA ILE A 35 -1.90 10.91 -1.57
C ILE A 35 -2.62 10.17 -0.45
N THR A 36 -3.95 10.14 -0.52
CA THR A 36 -4.78 9.48 0.50
C THR A 36 -5.09 8.07 0.03
N ILE A 37 -4.73 7.07 0.82
CA ILE A 37 -5.07 5.67 0.53
C ILE A 37 -6.42 5.38 1.15
N VAL A 38 -7.32 4.88 0.32
CA VAL A 38 -8.65 4.40 0.70
C VAL A 38 -8.63 2.88 0.51
N ILE A 39 -9.05 2.14 1.54
CA ILE A 39 -9.20 0.70 1.48
C ILE A 39 -10.70 0.40 1.43
N GLU A 40 -11.16 -0.27 0.39
CA GLU A 40 -12.52 -0.75 0.24
C GLU A 40 -12.62 -2.13 0.90
N GLY A 41 -13.45 -2.22 1.94
CA GLY A 41 -13.77 -3.46 2.64
C GLY A 41 -14.72 -4.31 1.82
N SER A 42 -14.63 -5.62 2.01
CA SER A 42 -15.53 -6.61 1.39
C SER A 42 -17.02 -6.42 1.75
N ASP A 43 -17.29 -5.66 2.81
CA ASP A 43 -18.61 -5.23 3.26
C ASP A 43 -19.14 -3.96 2.56
N GLY A 44 -18.37 -3.38 1.62
CA GLY A 44 -18.70 -2.15 0.90
C GLY A 44 -18.45 -0.86 1.69
N LEU A 45 -17.77 -0.95 2.83
CA LEU A 45 -17.33 0.21 3.62
C LEU A 45 -15.88 0.55 3.34
N TYR A 46 -15.56 1.83 3.48
CA TYR A 46 -14.25 2.37 3.15
C TYR A 46 -13.45 2.73 4.42
N SER A 47 -12.14 2.58 4.33
CA SER A 47 -11.20 2.91 5.39
C SER A 47 -10.13 3.88 4.88
N ILE A 48 -9.87 4.95 5.65
CA ILE A 48 -8.84 5.94 5.36
C ILE A 48 -7.93 6.07 6.59
N GLY A 49 -6.71 5.52 6.49
CA GLY A 49 -5.74 5.51 7.59
C GLY A 49 -6.33 4.84 8.85
N LYS A 50 -6.57 5.63 9.91
CA LYS A 50 -7.18 5.14 11.17
C LYS A 50 -8.71 5.18 11.18
N THR A 51 -9.35 5.85 10.22
CA THR A 51 -10.82 5.89 10.14
C THR A 51 -11.31 4.69 9.35
N LYS A 52 -12.15 3.85 9.95
CA LYS A 52 -12.75 2.66 9.32
C LYS A 52 -14.27 2.82 9.22
N GLY A 53 -14.90 2.02 8.36
CA GLY A 53 -16.36 1.93 8.30
C GLY A 53 -17.05 3.16 7.70
N LEU A 54 -16.39 3.85 6.75
CA LEU A 54 -16.97 5.01 6.08
C LEU A 54 -17.87 4.55 4.93
N ALA A 55 -19.09 5.09 4.86
CA ALA A 55 -19.87 5.02 3.64
C ALA A 55 -19.19 5.79 2.49
N GLU A 56 -19.49 5.43 1.25
CA GLU A 56 -18.89 6.02 0.05
C GLU A 56 -18.96 7.55 0.04
N GLU A 57 -20.14 8.13 0.32
CA GLU A 57 -20.33 9.59 0.35
C GLU A 57 -19.40 10.29 1.37
N ARG A 58 -19.20 9.65 2.54
CA ARG A 58 -18.32 10.15 3.60
C ARG A 58 -16.85 10.00 3.24
N MET A 59 -16.50 8.91 2.54
CA MET A 59 -15.17 8.69 1.98
C MET A 59 -14.85 9.77 0.95
N GLN A 60 -15.73 9.96 -0.04
CA GLN A 60 -15.57 10.98 -1.10
C GLN A 60 -15.44 12.39 -0.51
N ALA A 61 -16.26 12.75 0.48
CA ALA A 61 -16.15 14.03 1.16
C ALA A 61 -14.79 14.24 1.85
N LYS A 62 -14.17 13.18 2.38
CA LYS A 62 -12.85 13.24 3.03
C LYS A 62 -11.69 13.35 2.06
N VAL A 63 -11.79 12.71 0.90
CA VAL A 63 -10.75 12.74 -0.15
C VAL A 63 -10.97 13.83 -1.18
N ASN A 64 -12.06 14.59 -1.05
CA ASN A 64 -12.40 15.66 -1.99
C ASN A 64 -11.23 16.64 -2.13
N ASN A 65 -10.89 16.97 -3.38
CA ASN A 65 -9.75 17.82 -3.75
C ASN A 65 -8.35 17.27 -3.38
N ARG A 66 -8.25 15.96 -3.06
CA ARG A 66 -6.97 15.26 -2.83
C ARG A 66 -6.79 14.13 -3.84
N VAL A 67 -5.54 13.90 -4.22
CA VAL A 67 -5.18 12.69 -4.96
C VAL A 67 -5.40 11.50 -4.03
N HIS A 68 -6.22 10.54 -4.44
CA HIS A 68 -6.47 9.33 -3.66
C HIS A 68 -6.43 8.08 -4.54
N VAL A 69 -6.18 6.95 -3.89
CA VAL A 69 -6.16 5.62 -4.53
C VAL A 69 -7.08 4.73 -3.71
N ILE A 70 -7.98 4.01 -4.39
CA ILE A 70 -8.84 3.00 -3.79
C ILE A 70 -8.20 1.65 -4.02
N LEU A 71 -8.06 0.86 -2.95
CA LEU A 71 -7.54 -0.50 -2.96
C LEU A 71 -8.58 -1.41 -2.33
N ASP A 72 -8.85 -2.56 -2.94
CA ASP A 72 -9.59 -3.62 -2.27
C ASP A 72 -8.85 -4.12 -1.03
N GLU A 73 -9.60 -4.53 -0.02
CA GLU A 73 -9.09 -5.11 1.23
C GLU A 73 -8.16 -6.30 0.98
N GLU A 74 -8.46 -7.15 0.00
CA GLU A 74 -7.59 -8.27 -0.40
C GLU A 74 -6.25 -7.78 -0.96
N CYS A 75 -6.24 -6.72 -1.77
CA CYS A 75 -5.02 -6.11 -2.28
C CYS A 75 -4.23 -5.38 -1.18
N ALA A 76 -4.90 -4.80 -0.19
CA ALA A 76 -4.26 -4.18 0.96
C ALA A 76 -3.56 -5.22 1.85
N LEU A 77 -4.15 -6.41 2.01
CA LEU A 77 -3.57 -7.53 2.75
C LEU A 77 -2.38 -8.19 2.02
N LEU A 78 -2.42 -8.25 0.69
CA LEU A 78 -1.30 -8.79 -0.12
C LEU A 78 -0.02 -7.96 0.00
N GLY A 79 -0.11 -6.69 0.43
CA GLY A 79 1.05 -5.84 0.74
C GLY A 79 1.68 -6.07 2.12
N ASP A 80 1.06 -6.88 2.98
CA ASP A 80 1.55 -7.20 4.34
C ASP A 80 2.29 -8.54 4.40
N ALA A 81 2.36 -9.27 3.28
CA ALA A 81 3.27 -10.41 3.14
C ALA A 81 4.70 -9.87 3.01
N GLU A 82 5.32 -9.49 4.12
CA GLU A 82 6.78 -9.55 4.21
C GLU A 82 7.19 -10.95 3.70
N PRO A 83 8.17 -11.07 2.79
CA PRO A 83 8.71 -12.38 2.48
C PRO A 83 9.14 -12.97 3.83
N ALA A 84 8.53 -14.09 4.22
CA ALA A 84 8.94 -14.82 5.40
C ALA A 84 10.47 -14.93 5.32
N PRO A 85 11.22 -14.54 6.37
CA PRO A 85 12.66 -14.71 6.36
C PRO A 85 12.91 -16.16 5.96
N MET A 86 13.66 -16.36 4.87
CA MET A 86 14.03 -17.71 4.46
C MET A 86 14.67 -18.36 5.69
N ASP A 87 14.04 -19.41 6.18
CA ASP A 87 14.60 -20.23 7.24
C ASP A 87 15.93 -20.78 6.69
N GLU A 88 17.06 -20.18 7.08
CA GLU A 88 18.40 -20.70 6.80
C GLU A 88 18.70 -21.95 7.67
N THR A 89 17.67 -22.71 8.07
CA THR A 89 17.82 -24.01 8.72
C THR A 89 17.83 -25.14 7.68
N ASN A 90 18.79 -25.08 6.76
CA ASN A 90 19.23 -26.28 6.04
C ASN A 90 20.63 -26.09 5.43
N LEU A 91 21.65 -26.06 6.27
CA LEU A 91 22.94 -26.64 5.90
C LEU A 91 23.20 -27.84 6.81
N THR A 92 22.90 -29.00 6.26
CA THR A 92 23.35 -30.34 6.63
C THR A 92 24.71 -30.39 7.32
N ASP A 93 24.80 -31.08 8.46
CA ASP A 93 25.91 -32.00 8.69
C ASP A 93 25.39 -33.29 9.31
N ASN A 94 25.20 -34.26 8.42
CA ASN A 94 25.00 -35.65 8.74
C ASN A 94 26.31 -36.33 8.32
N SER A 95 27.28 -36.40 9.23
CA SER A 95 28.50 -37.19 9.03
C SER A 95 29.09 -37.67 10.36
N LYS A 96 28.52 -38.79 10.80
CA LYS A 96 29.16 -39.98 11.37
C LYS A 96 29.97 -39.89 12.68
#